data_AF-A0A935Y994-F1
#
_entry.id   AF-A0A935Y994-F1
#
_cell.length_a   1.000
_cell.length_b   1.000
_cell.length_c   1.000
_cell.angle_alpha   90.00
_cell.angle_beta   90.00
_cell.angle_gamma   90.00
#
_symmetry.space_group_name_H-M   'P 1'
#
loop_
_entity.id
_entity.type
_entity.pdbx_description
1 polymer ?
#
loop_
_entity_poly.entity_id
_entity_poly.type
_entity_poly.pdbx_seq_one_letter_code
_entity_poly.pdbx_strand_id
1 'polypeptide(L)'
;MAYRYDIFISYKRRPEIVEWLDQIFIRLLDKYLTEELGYHPNLFVDREEIDYGEQWVERLKDGLKYSKTLVPIYTAEYFQSEWCIREHNYFTLRLDKLKMKKINYDMIIPVRLGDGAHYPKSVYGYQMTDLRDFYQSGKAFVESPKFLQLEENVKNFAAALAEKILEIEIFDETAIDILNLPEDVNFIAKVNIPQAVAAPKLY
;
A
#
# COMPACT_ATOMS: atom_id res chain seq x y z
N MET A 1 -13.25 2.16 20.69
CA MET A 1 -11.83 2.41 20.28
C MET A 1 -11.84 3.29 19.03
N ALA A 2 -10.71 3.86 18.59
CA ALA A 2 -10.66 4.75 17.42
C ALA A 2 -9.44 4.44 16.53
N TYR A 3 -9.53 4.78 15.24
CA TYR A 3 -8.39 4.74 14.33
C TYR A 3 -7.30 5.70 14.79
N ARG A 4 -6.04 5.31 14.61
CA ARG A 4 -4.85 6.12 14.91
C ARG A 4 -4.17 6.63 13.64
N TYR A 5 -4.41 5.94 12.53
CA TYR A 5 -3.83 6.23 11.23
C TYR A 5 -4.93 6.30 10.18
N ASP A 6 -4.79 7.22 9.26
CA ASP A 6 -5.65 7.30 8.08
C ASP A 6 -5.21 6.28 7.04
N ILE A 7 -3.90 6.02 6.95
CA ILE A 7 -3.29 5.21 5.91
C ILE A 7 -2.28 4.22 6.48
N PHE A 8 -2.36 2.97 6.05
CA PHE A 8 -1.29 1.98 6.09
C PHE A 8 -0.63 1.91 4.70
N ILE A 9 0.65 2.26 4.57
CA ILE A 9 1.40 2.12 3.32
C ILE A 9 2.18 0.80 3.35
N SER A 10 1.86 -0.12 2.44
CA SER A 10 2.52 -1.42 2.29
C SER A 10 3.32 -1.45 0.99
N TYR A 11 4.59 -1.87 1.06
CA TYR A 11 5.46 -2.01 -0.11
C TYR A 11 6.58 -3.02 0.15
N LYS A 12 7.11 -3.64 -0.91
CA LYS A 12 8.33 -4.44 -0.77
C LYS A 12 9.54 -3.51 -0.71
N ARG A 13 10.19 -3.46 0.45
CA ARG A 13 11.38 -2.63 0.69
C ARG A 13 12.53 -2.99 -0.24
N ARG A 14 13.07 -1.96 -0.90
CA ARG A 14 14.34 -1.90 -1.64
C ARG A 14 14.89 -0.47 -1.54
N PRO A 15 16.20 -0.24 -1.63
CA PRO A 15 16.76 1.10 -1.52
C PRO A 15 16.10 2.13 -2.46
N GLU A 16 15.84 1.75 -3.71
CA GLU A 16 15.30 2.65 -4.73
C GLU A 16 13.84 3.05 -4.45
N ILE A 17 13.02 2.10 -3.98
CA ILE A 17 11.61 2.38 -3.66
C ILE A 17 11.48 3.17 -2.37
N VAL A 18 12.34 2.91 -1.37
CA VAL A 18 12.38 3.70 -0.13
C VAL A 18 12.75 5.13 -0.45
N GLU A 19 13.78 5.34 -1.28
CA GLU A 19 14.19 6.68 -1.70
C GLU A 19 13.05 7.42 -2.41
N TRP A 20 12.44 6.78 -3.42
CA TRP A 20 11.32 7.38 -4.15
C TRP A 20 10.11 7.67 -3.26
N LEU A 21 9.74 6.74 -2.38
CA LEU A 21 8.61 6.91 -1.46
C LEU A 21 8.86 8.08 -0.50
N ASP A 22 9.99 8.11 0.19
CA ASP A 22 10.28 9.10 1.23
C ASP A 22 10.58 10.50 0.67
N GLN A 23 11.27 10.57 -0.46
CA GLN A 23 11.68 11.86 -1.03
C GLN A 23 10.61 12.47 -1.94
N ILE A 24 9.74 11.67 -2.54
CA ILE A 24 8.81 12.13 -3.57
C ILE A 24 7.37 11.80 -3.16
N PHE A 25 6.97 10.53 -3.20
CA PHE A 25 5.56 10.17 -3.14
C PHE A 25 4.89 10.55 -1.82
N ILE A 26 5.49 10.22 -0.67
CA ILE A 26 4.92 10.52 0.64
C ILE A 26 4.84 12.03 0.87
N ARG A 27 5.83 12.81 0.39
CA ARG A 27 5.81 14.27 0.52
C ARG A 27 4.68 14.91 -0.29
N LEU A 28 4.51 14.46 -1.53
CA LEU A 28 3.42 14.93 -2.38
C LEU A 28 2.06 14.49 -1.82
N LEU A 29 1.97 13.23 -1.39
CA LEU A 29 0.76 12.69 -0.78
C LEU A 29 0.38 13.47 0.48
N ASP A 30 1.30 13.66 1.42
CA ASP A 30 1.05 14.40 2.67
C ASP A 30 0.58 15.83 2.38
N LYS A 31 1.24 16.53 1.45
CA LYS A 31 0.87 17.88 1.01
C LYS A 31 -0.57 17.92 0.50
N TYR A 32 -0.88 17.15 -0.54
CA TYR A 32 -2.20 17.23 -1.19
C TYR A 32 -3.28 16.63 -0.31
N LEU A 33 -3.01 15.55 0.40
CA LEU A 33 -4.00 14.94 1.29
C LEU A 33 -4.31 15.83 2.49
N THR A 34 -3.35 16.60 3.01
CA THR A 34 -3.61 17.62 4.03
C THR A 34 -4.60 18.68 3.52
N GLU A 35 -4.45 19.12 2.27
CA GLU A 35 -5.38 20.08 1.64
C GLU A 35 -6.80 19.51 1.53
N GLU A 36 -6.93 18.23 1.12
CA GLU A 36 -8.22 17.57 0.93
C GLU A 36 -8.91 17.22 2.26
N LEU A 37 -8.15 16.82 3.28
CA LEU A 37 -8.70 16.43 4.59
C LEU A 37 -8.92 17.61 5.54
N GLY A 38 -8.22 18.73 5.34
CA GLY A 38 -8.20 19.87 6.26
C GLY A 38 -7.41 19.63 7.56
N TYR A 39 -6.67 18.52 7.65
CA TYR A 39 -5.77 18.18 8.74
C TYR A 39 -4.59 17.34 8.22
N HIS A 40 -3.50 17.29 8.97
CA HIS A 40 -2.36 16.45 8.61
C HIS A 40 -2.70 14.95 8.75
N PRO A 41 -2.63 14.16 7.68
CA PRO A 41 -2.96 12.74 7.73
C PRO A 41 -1.96 11.98 8.61
N ASN A 42 -2.44 10.98 9.34
CA ASN A 42 -1.57 10.09 10.11
C ASN A 42 -1.24 8.84 9.28
N LEU A 43 0.02 8.71 8.87
CA LEU A 43 0.50 7.61 8.03
C LEU A 43 1.24 6.56 8.89
N PHE A 44 0.81 5.31 8.81
CA PHE A 44 1.64 4.18 9.18
C PHE A 44 2.35 3.68 7.92
N VAL A 45 3.67 3.82 7.88
CA VAL A 45 4.49 3.29 6.79
C VAL A 45 5.20 2.04 7.28
N ASP A 46 4.99 0.91 6.60
CA ASP A 46 5.71 -0.31 6.93
C ASP A 46 7.17 -0.20 6.48
N ARG A 47 8.01 0.33 7.38
CA ARG A 47 9.44 0.61 7.14
C ARG A 47 10.36 -0.51 7.65
N GLU A 48 9.81 -1.48 8.38
CA GLU A 48 10.59 -2.46 9.13
C GLU A 48 10.73 -3.77 8.34
N GLU A 49 11.93 -4.03 7.82
CA GLU A 49 12.30 -5.38 7.41
C GLU A 49 12.64 -6.20 8.65
N ILE A 50 11.84 -7.23 8.93
CA ILE A 50 12.22 -8.46 9.65
C ILE A 50 13.32 -8.24 10.71
N ASP A 51 13.07 -7.36 11.69
CA ASP A 51 13.84 -7.41 12.92
C ASP A 51 13.11 -8.44 13.79
N TYR A 52 13.74 -9.60 13.96
CA TYR A 52 13.13 -10.75 14.64
C TYR A 52 12.81 -10.38 16.10
N GLY A 53 11.54 -10.12 16.39
CA GLY A 53 11.08 -9.84 17.76
C GLY A 53 9.57 -9.64 17.87
N GLU A 54 9.01 -9.91 19.06
CA GLU A 54 7.59 -9.72 19.36
C GLU A 54 7.12 -8.27 19.14
N GLN A 55 8.00 -7.30 19.41
CA GLN A 55 7.70 -5.86 19.29
C GLN A 55 7.38 -5.43 17.84
N TRP A 56 8.03 -6.02 16.84
CA TRP A 56 7.74 -5.72 15.44
C TRP A 56 6.36 -6.22 15.03
N VAL A 57 6.01 -7.45 15.42
CA VAL A 57 4.70 -8.05 15.14
C VAL A 57 3.58 -7.25 15.80
N GLU A 58 3.79 -6.79 17.03
CA GLU A 58 2.83 -5.94 17.75
C GLU A 58 2.61 -4.61 17.04
N ARG A 59 3.69 -3.94 16.62
CA ARG A 59 3.61 -2.69 15.86
C ARG A 59 2.88 -2.89 14.52
N LEU A 60 3.15 -3.98 13.81
CA LEU A 60 2.45 -4.32 12.56
C LEU A 60 0.95 -4.55 12.81
N LYS A 61 0.61 -5.35 13.83
CA LYS A 61 -0.79 -5.58 14.25
C LYS A 61 -1.49 -4.27 14.59
N ASP A 62 -0.81 -3.37 15.29
CA ASP A 62 -1.34 -2.04 15.62
C ASP A 62 -1.56 -1.19 14.35
N GLY A 63 -0.58 -1.13 13.45
CA GLY A 63 -0.73 -0.42 12.18
C GLY A 63 -1.94 -0.93 11.39
N LEU A 64 -2.08 -2.24 11.25
CA LEU A 64 -3.18 -2.85 10.51
C LEU A 64 -4.56 -2.62 11.15
N LYS A 65 -4.65 -2.79 12.48
CA LYS A 65 -5.91 -2.63 13.21
C LYS A 65 -6.36 -1.17 13.26
N TYR A 66 -5.43 -0.26 13.45
CA TYR A 66 -5.72 1.16 13.71
C TYR A 66 -5.57 2.07 12.48
N SER A 67 -5.29 1.53 11.30
CA SER A 67 -5.39 2.24 10.01
C SER A 67 -6.78 2.14 9.39
N LYS A 68 -7.29 3.25 8.84
CA LYS A 68 -8.54 3.27 8.07
C LYS A 68 -8.37 2.59 6.71
N THR A 69 -7.34 2.96 5.96
CA THR A 69 -7.11 2.50 4.59
C THR A 69 -5.76 1.83 4.43
N LEU A 70 -5.62 1.03 3.38
CA LEU A 70 -4.40 0.43 2.87
C LEU A 70 -4.07 1.06 1.52
N VAL A 71 -2.86 1.58 1.40
CA VAL A 71 -2.27 2.01 0.13
C VAL A 71 -1.13 1.03 -0.19
N PRO A 72 -1.40 -0.05 -0.94
CA PRO A 72 -0.35 -0.96 -1.37
C PRO A 72 0.36 -0.39 -2.60
N ILE A 73 1.70 -0.44 -2.59
CA ILE A 73 2.54 -0.05 -3.71
C ILE A 73 2.89 -1.29 -4.53
N TYR A 74 2.09 -1.54 -5.56
CA TYR A 74 2.24 -2.72 -6.39
C TYR A 74 3.48 -2.64 -7.27
N THR A 75 4.30 -3.67 -7.10
CA THR A 75 5.43 -4.06 -7.94
C THR A 75 5.39 -5.59 -8.08
N ALA A 76 6.15 -6.17 -9.01
CA ALA A 76 6.22 -7.62 -9.12
C ALA A 76 6.65 -8.30 -7.81
N GLU A 77 7.59 -7.70 -7.08
CA GLU A 77 8.10 -8.23 -5.81
C GLU A 77 7.13 -8.06 -4.63
N TYR A 78 6.22 -7.09 -4.69
CA TYR A 78 5.13 -6.98 -3.71
C TYR A 78 4.39 -8.32 -3.60
N PHE A 79 4.08 -8.92 -4.76
CA PHE A 79 3.37 -10.20 -4.86
C PHE A 79 4.25 -11.44 -4.61
N GLN A 80 5.55 -11.26 -4.36
CA GLN A 80 6.43 -12.32 -3.86
C GLN A 80 6.63 -12.23 -2.34
N SER A 81 6.31 -11.08 -1.75
CA SER A 81 6.46 -10.83 -0.32
C SER A 81 5.31 -11.47 0.45
N GLU A 82 5.62 -12.40 1.36
CA GLU A 82 4.59 -13.02 2.20
C GLU A 82 3.90 -11.99 3.12
N TRP A 83 4.65 -11.03 3.65
CA TRP A 83 4.10 -10.00 4.54
C TRP A 83 3.20 -9.01 3.81
N CYS A 84 3.62 -8.49 2.65
CA CYS A 84 2.78 -7.59 1.85
C CYS A 84 1.46 -8.26 1.43
N ILE A 85 1.51 -9.57 1.18
CA ILE A 85 0.32 -10.38 0.88
C ILE A 85 -0.57 -10.55 2.10
N ARG A 86 0.01 -10.86 3.27
CA ARG A 86 -0.74 -10.97 4.53
C ARG A 86 -1.41 -9.65 4.91
N GLU A 87 -0.71 -8.52 4.76
CA GLU A 87 -1.27 -7.18 5.04
C GLU A 87 -2.44 -6.85 4.10
N HIS A 88 -2.29 -7.12 2.81
CA HIS A 88 -3.37 -6.96 1.86
C HIS A 88 -4.56 -7.85 2.24
N ASN A 89 -4.33 -9.14 2.47
CA ASN A 89 -5.36 -10.11 2.82
C ASN A 89 -6.03 -9.79 4.17
N TYR A 90 -5.32 -9.18 5.11
CA TYR A 90 -5.88 -8.65 6.34
C TYR A 90 -6.97 -7.61 6.03
N PHE A 91 -6.68 -6.64 5.15
CA PHE A 91 -7.68 -5.64 4.73
C PHE A 91 -8.80 -6.26 3.89
N THR A 92 -8.52 -7.26 3.05
CA THR A 92 -9.56 -8.00 2.32
C THR A 92 -10.54 -8.69 3.26
N LEU A 93 -10.03 -9.42 4.26
CA LEU A 93 -10.87 -10.07 5.27
C LEU A 93 -11.68 -9.06 6.09
N ARG A 94 -11.08 -7.91 6.39
CA ARG A 94 -11.75 -6.80 7.07
C ARG A 94 -12.93 -6.28 6.27
N LEU A 95 -12.72 -6.02 4.98
CA LEU A 95 -13.77 -5.61 4.06
C LEU A 95 -14.89 -6.64 3.96
N ASP A 96 -14.57 -7.92 3.85
CA ASP A 96 -15.58 -8.97 3.73
C ASP A 96 -16.45 -9.09 4.99
N LYS A 97 -15.85 -8.96 6.18
CA LYS A 97 -16.59 -8.93 7.45
C LYS A 97 -17.46 -7.67 7.61
N LEU A 98 -17.01 -6.52 7.12
CA LEU A 98 -17.82 -5.30 7.09
C LEU A 98 -19.00 -5.43 6.12
N LYS A 99 -18.78 -6.00 4.93
CA LYS A 99 -19.84 -6.29 3.95
C LYS A 99 -20.92 -7.22 4.53
N MET A 100 -20.54 -8.24 5.31
CA MET A 100 -21.50 -9.11 6.01
C MET A 100 -22.36 -8.33 7.02
N LYS A 101 -21.84 -7.25 7.60
CA LYS A 101 -22.57 -6.30 8.44
C LYS A 101 -23.32 -5.22 7.64
N LYS A 102 -23.37 -5.34 6.31
CA LYS A 102 -23.96 -4.37 5.37
C LYS A 102 -23.27 -3.00 5.39
N ILE A 103 -22.00 -2.96 5.75
CA ILE A 103 -21.14 -1.77 5.68
C ILE A 103 -20.23 -1.95 4.47
N ASN A 104 -20.33 -1.04 3.51
CA ASN A 104 -19.52 -1.06 2.30
C ASN A 104 -18.56 0.13 2.33
N TYR A 105 -17.27 -0.17 2.50
CA TYR A 105 -16.18 0.80 2.38
C TYR A 105 -15.20 0.34 1.32
N ASP A 106 -14.47 1.28 0.73
CA ASP A 106 -13.30 0.98 -0.09
C ASP A 106 -12.04 1.28 0.74
N MET A 107 -11.45 0.23 1.29
CA MET A 107 -10.30 0.37 2.21
C MET A 107 -8.97 0.03 1.57
N ILE A 108 -8.94 -0.45 0.32
CA ILE A 108 -7.70 -0.80 -0.40
C ILE A 108 -7.63 0.08 -1.64
N ILE A 109 -6.65 0.99 -1.68
CA ILE A 109 -6.50 2.00 -2.74
C ILE A 109 -5.08 1.88 -3.33
N PRO A 110 -4.88 1.01 -4.35
CA PRO A 110 -3.55 0.71 -4.85
C PRO A 110 -2.89 1.79 -5.69
N VAL A 111 -1.57 1.88 -5.54
CA VAL A 111 -0.67 2.55 -6.47
C VAL A 111 0.12 1.49 -7.23
N ARG A 112 0.19 1.62 -8.56
CA ARG A 112 0.95 0.71 -9.42
C ARG A 112 2.26 1.37 -9.84
N LEU A 113 3.39 0.73 -9.53
CA LEU A 113 4.72 1.08 -10.06
C LEU A 113 5.28 0.03 -11.03
N GLY A 114 4.87 -1.23 -10.91
CA GLY A 114 5.26 -2.29 -11.83
C GLY A 114 4.42 -2.37 -13.12
N ASP A 115 4.93 -3.09 -14.11
CA ASP A 115 4.29 -3.33 -15.40
C ASP A 115 3.02 -4.19 -15.34
N GLY A 116 2.70 -4.79 -14.19
CA GLY A 116 1.52 -5.64 -13.99
C GLY A 116 1.64 -7.05 -14.58
N ALA A 117 2.70 -7.37 -15.32
CA ALA A 117 2.82 -8.65 -16.05
C ALA A 117 2.77 -9.87 -15.11
N HIS A 118 3.21 -9.69 -13.87
CA HIS A 118 3.28 -10.74 -12.85
C HIS A 118 2.27 -10.55 -11.71
N TYR A 119 1.26 -9.71 -11.88
CA TYR A 119 0.28 -9.46 -10.82
C TYR A 119 -0.76 -10.60 -10.77
N PRO A 120 -1.19 -11.03 -9.58
CA PRO A 120 -2.27 -12.00 -9.46
C PRO A 120 -3.56 -11.40 -10.04
N LYS A 121 -4.37 -12.22 -10.72
CA LYS A 121 -5.59 -11.73 -11.40
C LYS A 121 -6.57 -11.00 -10.46
N SER A 122 -6.60 -11.39 -9.19
CA SER A 122 -7.50 -10.82 -8.18
C SER A 122 -7.26 -9.33 -7.93
N VAL A 123 -6.07 -8.78 -8.20
CA VAL A 123 -5.84 -7.35 -7.99
C VAL A 123 -6.48 -6.46 -9.05
N TYR A 124 -6.79 -6.97 -10.24
CA TYR A 124 -7.39 -6.16 -11.30
C TYR A 124 -8.85 -5.75 -11.02
N GLY A 125 -9.44 -6.24 -9.92
CA GLY A 125 -10.71 -5.73 -9.41
C GLY A 125 -10.59 -4.37 -8.69
N TYR A 126 -9.39 -3.94 -8.32
CA TYR A 126 -9.15 -2.64 -7.70
C TYR A 126 -8.90 -1.56 -8.77
N GLN A 127 -9.47 -0.37 -8.57
CA GLN A 127 -9.04 0.82 -9.28
C GLN A 127 -7.66 1.23 -8.77
N MET A 128 -6.67 1.29 -9.67
CA MET A 128 -5.28 1.61 -9.31
C MET A 128 -4.84 2.91 -9.95
N THR A 129 -4.11 3.73 -9.20
CA THR A 129 -3.38 4.87 -9.79
C THR A 129 -2.07 4.38 -10.38
N ASP A 130 -1.92 4.53 -11.70
CA ASP A 130 -0.72 4.10 -12.42
C ASP A 130 0.37 5.17 -12.37
N LEU A 131 1.45 4.88 -11.64
CA LEU A 131 2.61 5.75 -11.51
C LEU A 131 3.91 5.12 -12.07
N ARG A 132 3.80 4.06 -12.89
CA ARG A 132 4.96 3.29 -13.37
C ARG A 132 6.00 4.14 -14.13
N ASP A 133 5.54 5.14 -14.87
CA ASP A 133 6.41 6.02 -15.69
C ASP A 133 7.16 7.09 -14.87
N PHE A 134 6.84 7.19 -13.57
CA PHE A 134 7.38 8.16 -12.63
C PHE A 134 8.27 7.54 -11.55
N TYR A 135 8.56 6.24 -11.63
CA TYR A 135 9.46 5.55 -10.70
C TYR A 135 10.93 5.88 -11.00
N GLN A 136 11.29 7.15 -10.78
CA GLN A 136 12.61 7.72 -10.97
C GLN A 136 12.88 8.69 -9.82
N SER A 137 14.10 8.70 -9.30
CA SER A 137 14.55 9.66 -8.29
C SER A 137 15.63 10.59 -8.86
N GLY A 138 15.93 11.68 -8.15
CA GLY A 138 17.03 12.58 -8.48
C GLY A 138 16.61 13.90 -9.15
N LYS A 139 17.56 14.85 -9.15
CA LYS A 139 17.33 16.26 -9.51
C LYS A 139 16.77 16.45 -10.93
N ALA A 140 17.33 15.72 -11.90
CA ALA A 140 16.89 15.82 -13.30
C ALA A 140 15.43 15.39 -13.48
N PHE A 141 14.95 14.43 -12.69
CA PHE A 141 13.54 14.03 -12.69
C PHE A 141 12.67 15.12 -12.07
N VAL A 142 13.04 15.63 -10.89
CA VAL A 142 12.28 16.67 -10.16
C VAL A 142 12.13 17.96 -10.96
N GLU A 143 13.13 18.34 -11.76
CA GLU A 143 13.10 19.52 -12.61
C GLU A 143 12.43 19.27 -13.98
N SER A 144 11.97 18.04 -14.25
CA SER A 144 11.40 17.67 -15.55
C SER A 144 9.88 17.92 -15.64
N PRO A 145 9.32 18.07 -16.84
CA PRO A 145 7.87 18.10 -17.05
C PRO A 145 7.15 16.84 -16.55
N LYS A 146 7.84 15.69 -16.45
CA LYS A 146 7.26 14.47 -15.89
C LYS A 146 6.94 14.60 -14.40
N PHE A 147 7.68 15.43 -13.66
CA PHE A 147 7.39 15.67 -12.25
C PHE A 147 6.06 16.40 -12.05
N LEU A 148 5.75 17.38 -12.92
CA LEU A 148 4.45 18.07 -12.89
C LEU A 148 3.29 17.09 -13.14
N GLN A 149 3.48 16.15 -14.07
CA GLN A 149 2.50 15.08 -14.32
C GLN A 149 2.36 14.15 -13.11
N LEU A 150 3.46 13.79 -12.45
CA LEU A 150 3.43 13.03 -11.21
C LEU A 150 2.65 13.79 -10.12
N GLU A 151 2.92 15.08 -9.93
CA GLU A 151 2.19 15.92 -8.96
C GLU A 151 0.69 15.92 -9.24
N GLU A 152 0.27 16.06 -10.50
CA GLU A 152 -1.15 16.01 -10.88
C GLU A 152 -1.77 14.62 -10.58
N ASN A 153 -1.06 13.53 -10.88
CA ASN A 153 -1.53 12.18 -10.57
C ASN A 153 -1.62 11.93 -9.06
N VAL A 154 -0.64 12.38 -8.27
CA VAL A 154 -0.67 12.25 -6.81
C VAL A 154 -1.76 13.13 -6.19
N LYS A 155 -2.01 14.33 -6.74
CA LYS A 155 -3.13 15.17 -6.33
C LYS A 155 -4.47 14.48 -6.54
N ASN A 156 -4.71 13.94 -7.74
CA ASN A 156 -5.94 13.21 -8.04
C ASN A 156 -6.10 11.96 -7.16
N PHE A 157 -5.00 11.25 -6.91
CA PHE A 157 -4.98 10.13 -5.96
C PHE A 157 -5.31 10.57 -4.53
N ALA A 158 -4.75 11.68 -4.06
CA ALA A 158 -5.00 12.22 -2.72
C ALA A 158 -6.47 12.60 -2.53
N ALA A 159 -7.10 13.24 -3.53
CA ALA A 159 -8.53 13.57 -3.50
C ALA A 159 -9.40 12.30 -3.39
N ALA A 160 -9.15 11.30 -4.24
CA ALA A 160 -9.88 10.03 -4.18
C ALA A 160 -9.65 9.29 -2.85
N LEU A 161 -8.44 9.32 -2.32
CA LEU A 161 -8.12 8.71 -1.02
C LEU A 161 -8.79 9.44 0.14
N ALA A 162 -8.86 10.78 0.10
CA ALA A 162 -9.53 11.60 1.10
C ALA A 162 -11.01 11.24 1.20
N GLU A 163 -11.69 11.09 0.07
CA GLU A 163 -13.10 10.64 0.03
C GLU A 163 -13.27 9.33 0.81
N LYS A 164 -12.39 8.33 0.57
CA LYS A 164 -12.45 7.03 1.25
C LYS A 164 -12.13 7.11 2.73
N ILE A 165 -11.17 7.95 3.13
CA ILE A 165 -10.83 8.18 4.53
C ILE A 165 -11.99 8.83 5.30
N LEU A 166 -12.71 9.75 4.66
CA LEU A 166 -13.84 10.48 5.24
C LEU A 166 -15.12 9.62 5.29
N GLU A 167 -15.33 8.72 4.34
CA GLU A 167 -16.43 7.73 4.35
C GLU A 167 -16.34 6.76 5.56
N ILE A 168 -15.14 6.47 6.06
CA ILE A 168 -14.92 5.55 7.18
C ILE A 168 -15.13 6.27 8.52
N GLU A 169 -16.38 6.29 8.98
CA GLU A 169 -16.79 6.91 10.25
C GLU A 169 -16.69 5.97 11.45
N ILE A 170 -16.90 4.66 11.23
CA ILE A 170 -16.99 3.66 12.31
C ILE A 170 -15.67 2.92 12.44
N PHE A 171 -15.14 2.89 13.66
CA PHE A 171 -14.00 2.02 13.97
C PHE A 171 -14.42 0.56 13.88
N ASP A 172 -13.79 -0.17 12.95
CA ASP A 172 -14.04 -1.60 12.82
C ASP A 172 -13.28 -2.38 13.90
N GLU A 173 -14.04 -2.92 14.85
CA GLU A 173 -13.55 -3.70 15.99
C GLU A 173 -13.25 -5.17 15.64
N THR A 174 -13.29 -5.53 14.36
CA THR A 174 -13.02 -6.90 13.92
C THR A 174 -11.65 -7.38 14.41
N ALA A 175 -11.65 -8.48 15.16
CA ALA A 175 -10.45 -9.19 15.52
C ALA A 175 -9.98 -10.08 14.35
N ILE A 176 -8.74 -9.86 13.89
CA ILE A 176 -8.05 -10.66 12.89
C ILE A 176 -6.65 -10.93 13.41
N ASP A 177 -6.22 -12.19 13.38
CA ASP A 177 -4.82 -12.55 13.66
C ASP A 177 -4.06 -12.65 12.33
N ILE A 178 -3.19 -11.67 12.05
CA ILE A 178 -2.39 -11.66 10.82
C ILE A 178 -1.41 -12.85 10.73
N LEU A 179 -1.02 -13.44 11.86
CA LEU A 179 -0.14 -14.61 11.84
C LEU A 179 -0.87 -15.87 11.38
N ASN A 180 -2.19 -15.91 11.58
CA ASN A 180 -3.05 -17.05 11.32
C ASN A 180 -4.29 -16.60 10.51
N LEU A 181 -4.05 -16.00 9.34
CA LEU A 181 -5.14 -15.67 8.43
C LEU A 181 -5.81 -16.96 7.91
N PRO A 182 -7.15 -17.02 7.84
CA PRO A 182 -7.84 -18.16 7.24
C PRO A 182 -7.54 -18.25 5.74
N GLU A 183 -7.84 -19.40 5.13
CA GLU A 183 -7.90 -19.46 3.66
C GLU A 183 -9.16 -18.73 3.17
N ASP A 184 -9.03 -17.90 2.13
CA ASP A 184 -10.14 -17.14 1.55
C ASP A 184 -9.94 -17.01 0.03
N VAL A 185 -11.03 -17.12 -0.73
CA VAL A 185 -11.01 -17.07 -2.20
C VAL A 185 -10.75 -15.66 -2.73
N ASN A 186 -11.02 -14.62 -1.94
CA ASN A 186 -10.78 -13.23 -2.32
C ASN A 186 -9.34 -12.79 -2.07
N PHE A 187 -8.54 -13.63 -1.40
CA PHE A 187 -7.17 -13.30 -1.08
C PHE A 187 -6.30 -13.22 -2.33
N ILE A 188 -5.34 -12.29 -2.28
CA ILE A 188 -4.28 -12.28 -3.28
C ILE A 188 -3.36 -13.47 -3.02
N ALA A 189 -3.15 -14.25 -4.07
CA ALA A 189 -2.23 -15.38 -4.02
C ALA A 189 -0.80 -14.88 -4.19
N LYS A 190 0.14 -15.53 -3.49
CA LYS A 190 1.56 -15.31 -3.71
C LYS A 190 1.96 -15.76 -5.10
N VAL A 191 2.67 -14.89 -5.80
CA VAL A 191 3.21 -15.17 -7.13
C VAL A 191 4.64 -15.67 -6.97
N ASN A 192 4.94 -16.80 -7.59
CA ASN A 192 6.31 -17.29 -7.72
C ASN A 192 6.83 -16.89 -9.10
N ILE A 193 7.71 -15.89 -9.16
CA ILE A 193 8.40 -15.54 -10.41
C ILE A 193 9.78 -16.18 -10.32
N PRO A 194 10.18 -17.04 -11.28
CA PRO A 194 11.51 -17.60 -11.29
C PRO A 194 12.54 -16.47 -11.22
N GLN A 195 13.49 -16.54 -10.28
CA GLN A 195 14.63 -15.63 -10.31
C GLN A 195 15.33 -15.82 -11.66
N ALA A 196 15.59 -14.72 -12.38
CA ALA A 196 16.44 -14.78 -13.55
C ALA A 196 17.74 -15.45 -13.13
N VAL A 197 18.07 -16.58 -13.77
CA VAL A 197 19.34 -17.28 -13.56
C VAL A 197 20.42 -16.22 -13.70
N ALA A 198 21.20 -15.99 -12.64
CA ALA A 198 22.30 -15.05 -12.68
C ALA A 198 23.10 -15.32 -13.95
N ALA A 199 23.17 -14.33 -14.84
CA ALA A 199 23.93 -14.45 -16.07
C ALA A 199 25.32 -15.00 -15.68
N PRO A 200 25.82 -16.06 -16.35
CA PRO A 200 27.10 -16.64 -15.98
C PRO A 200 28.14 -15.53 -15.98
N LYS A 201 28.84 -15.38 -14.85
CA LYS A 201 30.00 -14.48 -14.76
C LYS A 201 30.94 -14.89 -15.90
N LEU A 202 31.05 -14.04 -16.91
CA LEU A 202 32.12 -14.13 -17.89
C LEU A 202 33.40 -13.84 -17.11
N TYR A 203 34.19 -14.89 -16.88
CA TYR A 203 35.57 -14.81 -16.37
C TYR A 203 36.51 -14.49 -17.52
#